data_AF-A0A453KI91-F1
#
_entry.id   AF-A0A453KI91-F1
#
_cell.length_a   1.000
_cell.length_b   1.000
_cell.length_c   1.000
_cell.angle_alpha   90.00
_cell.angle_beta   90.00
_cell.angle_gamma   90.00
#
_symmetry.space_group_name_H-M   'P 1'
#
loop_
_entity.id
_entity.type
_entity.pdbx_description
1 polymer ?
#
loop_
_entity_poly.entity_id
_entity_poly.type
_entity_poly.pdbx_seq_one_letter_code
_entity_poly.pdbx_strand_id
1 'polypeptide(L)'
;DRPDVMAKYTCRIEGDKTLYPVLLSNGNLIEQGDLEGGKHYALWEDPFKKPCYLFALVAGQLECREDSFVTCSGRKVTLRIWTPAQDLPKTS
;
A
#
# COMPACT_ATOMS: atom_id res chain seq x y z
N ASP A 1 -21.06 -4.26 -6.76
CA ASP A 1 -20.72 -3.36 -5.66
C ASP A 1 -21.89 -3.28 -4.69
N ARG A 2 -21.91 -4.15 -3.67
CA ARG A 2 -22.90 -4.12 -2.59
C ARG A 2 -22.16 -4.19 -1.26
N PRO A 3 -22.49 -3.35 -0.28
CA PRO A 3 -21.73 -3.21 0.96
C PRO A 3 -21.87 -4.42 1.91
N ASP A 4 -22.83 -5.31 1.67
CA ASP A 4 -23.08 -6.54 2.44
C ASP A 4 -22.18 -7.72 2.02
N VAL A 5 -21.47 -7.61 0.89
CA VAL A 5 -20.55 -8.65 0.42
C VAL A 5 -19.15 -8.41 0.98
N MET A 6 -18.83 -9.17 2.04
CA MET A 6 -17.57 -9.12 2.76
C MET A 6 -16.58 -10.16 2.20
N ALA A 7 -15.56 -9.72 1.48
CA ALA A 7 -14.55 -10.60 0.88
C ALA A 7 -13.14 -10.32 1.41
N LYS A 8 -12.28 -11.34 1.44
CA LYS A 8 -10.84 -11.17 1.62
C LYS A 8 -10.23 -10.82 0.26
N TYR A 9 -9.23 -9.94 0.26
CA TYR A 9 -8.60 -9.48 -0.98
C TYR A 9 -7.11 -9.79 -0.96
N THR A 10 -6.66 -10.43 -2.03
CA THR A 10 -5.26 -10.56 -2.40
C THR A 10 -5.07 -9.79 -3.70
N CYS A 11 -4.19 -8.80 -3.69
CA CYS A 11 -3.98 -7.89 -4.82
C CYS A 11 -2.52 -7.96 -5.28
N ARG A 12 -2.32 -8.40 -6.52
CA ARG A 12 -1.02 -8.33 -7.19
C ARG A 12 -1.04 -7.13 -8.13
N ILE A 13 -0.05 -6.26 -7.97
CA ILE A 13 0.13 -5.07 -8.80
C ILE A 13 1.43 -5.25 -9.57
N GLU A 14 1.41 -5.02 -10.87
CA GLU A 14 2.60 -5.01 -11.73
C GLU A 14 2.68 -3.69 -12.47
N GLY A 15 3.87 -3.09 -12.53
CA GLY A 15 4.06 -1.77 -13.12
C GLY A 15 5.46 -1.60 -13.68
N ASP A 16 5.62 -0.61 -14.54
CA ASP A 16 6.95 -0.15 -14.94
C ASP A 16 7.66 0.48 -13.72
N LYS A 17 8.85 -0.03 -13.37
CA LYS A 17 9.57 0.38 -12.16
C LYS A 17 10.04 1.83 -12.23
N THR A 18 10.25 2.35 -13.44
CA THR A 18 10.70 3.74 -13.65
C THR A 18 9.55 4.73 -13.55
N LEU A 19 8.34 4.34 -13.97
CA LEU A 19 7.14 5.19 -13.92
C LEU A 19 6.43 5.09 -12.56
N TYR A 20 6.39 3.90 -11.97
CA TYR A 20 5.62 3.57 -10.76
C TYR A 20 6.46 2.82 -9.71
N PRO A 21 7.56 3.41 -9.20
CA PRO A 21 8.47 2.73 -8.27
C PRO A 21 7.81 2.32 -6.94
N VAL A 22 6.64 2.89 -6.62
CA VAL A 22 5.85 2.55 -5.43
C VAL A 22 4.52 1.93 -5.87
N LEU A 23 4.24 0.72 -5.38
CA LEU A 23 2.99 -0.02 -5.59
C LEU A 23 2.38 -0.39 -4.22
N LEU A 24 1.20 0.16 -3.91
CA LEU A 24 0.53 -0.04 -2.62
C LEU A 24 -0.91 -0.54 -2.83
N SER A 25 -1.35 -1.40 -1.92
CA SER A 25 -2.75 -1.80 -1.77
C SER A 25 -3.06 -1.99 -0.28
N ASN A 26 -4.32 -2.20 0.08
CA ASN A 26 -4.70 -2.52 1.46
C ASN A 26 -4.02 -3.81 1.95
N GLY A 27 -3.86 -3.89 3.27
CA GLY A 27 -3.35 -5.07 3.95
C GLY A 27 -1.85 -5.03 4.14
N ASN A 28 -1.23 -6.21 4.11
CA ASN A 28 0.21 -6.37 4.32
C ASN A 28 0.87 -6.74 2.99
N LEU A 29 2.06 -6.20 2.75
CA LEU A 29 2.91 -6.63 1.64
C LEU A 29 3.43 -8.03 1.94
N ILE A 30 3.07 -8.99 1.09
CA ILE A 30 3.43 -10.41 1.20
C ILE A 30 4.65 -10.71 0.34
N GLU A 31 4.71 -10.15 -0.85
CA GLU A 31 5.76 -10.43 -1.82
C GLU A 31 6.02 -9.19 -2.67
N GLN A 32 7.26 -8.98 -3.10
CA GLN A 32 7.62 -7.98 -4.10
C GLN A 32 8.85 -8.44 -4.86
N GLY A 33 9.01 -8.01 -6.10
CA GLY A 33 10.18 -8.36 -6.89
C GLY A 33 10.24 -7.67 -8.23
N ASP A 34 11.37 -7.82 -8.89
CA ASP A 34 11.60 -7.32 -10.23
C ASP A 34 11.10 -8.33 -11.27
N LEU A 35 10.61 -7.80 -12.38
CA LEU A 35 10.17 -8.55 -13.55
C LEU A 35 11.03 -8.17 -14.75
N GLU A 36 10.98 -9.01 -15.79
CA GLU A 36 11.63 -8.69 -17.06
C GLU A 36 11.06 -7.41 -17.70
N GLY A 37 11.86 -6.76 -18.54
CA GLY A 37 11.43 -5.58 -19.29
C GLY A 37 11.26 -4.32 -18.44
N GLY A 38 12.01 -4.17 -17.34
CA GLY A 38 12.00 -2.96 -16.50
C GLY A 38 10.78 -2.82 -15.59
N LYS A 39 10.01 -3.90 -15.42
CA LYS A 39 8.84 -3.93 -14.55
C LYS A 39 9.19 -4.48 -13.17
N HIS A 40 8.26 -4.30 -12.25
CA HIS A 40 8.29 -4.93 -10.93
C HIS A 40 6.87 -5.27 -10.48
N TYR A 41 6.75 -5.98 -9.37
CA TYR A 41 5.46 -6.31 -8.77
C TYR A 41 5.47 -6.19 -7.26
N ALA A 42 4.26 -6.03 -6.70
CA ALA A 42 3.97 -6.12 -5.28
C ALA A 42 2.67 -6.91 -5.06
N LEU A 43 2.70 -7.87 -4.14
CA LEU A 43 1.58 -8.69 -3.72
C LEU A 43 1.14 -8.29 -2.32
N TRP A 44 -0.11 -7.88 -2.18
CA TRP A 44 -0.72 -7.43 -0.94
C TRP A 44 -1.84 -8.38 -0.52
N GLU A 45 -1.92 -8.69 0.77
CA GLU A 45 -3.02 -9.47 1.34
C GLU A 45 -3.67 -8.71 2.48
N ASP A 46 -4.98 -8.51 2.38
CA ASP A 46 -5.80 -7.99 3.48
C ASP A 46 -6.43 -9.16 4.27
N PRO A 47 -6.00 -9.39 5.53
CA PRO A 47 -6.53 -10.47 6.34
C PRO A 47 -7.99 -10.23 6.76
N PHE A 48 -8.48 -8.98 6.68
CA PHE A 48 -9.82 -8.60 7.07
C PHE A 48 -10.78 -8.65 5.87
N LYS A 49 -11.97 -9.21 6.11
CA LYS A 49 -13.03 -9.15 5.12
C LYS A 49 -13.50 -7.70 5.02
N LYS A 50 -13.59 -7.17 3.81
CA LYS A 50 -14.08 -5.82 3.54
C LYS A 50 -15.03 -5.81 2.34
N PRO A 51 -15.94 -4.84 2.26
CA PRO A 51 -16.67 -4.56 1.02
C PRO A 51 -15.73 -3.92 -0.02
N CYS A 52 -16.05 -4.06 -1.30
CA CYS A 52 -15.18 -3.61 -2.39
C CYS A 52 -14.91 -2.10 -2.39
N TYR A 53 -15.78 -1.26 -1.84
CA TYR A 53 -15.56 0.18 -1.77
C TYR A 53 -14.41 0.59 -0.84
N LEU A 54 -13.92 -0.29 0.04
CA LEU A 54 -12.73 -0.05 0.87
C LEU A 54 -11.43 -0.53 0.19
N PHE A 55 -11.52 -1.03 -1.03
CA PHE A 55 -10.34 -1.34 -1.82
C PHE A 55 -9.63 -0.05 -2.25
N ALA A 56 -8.31 -0.02 -2.06
CA ALA A 56 -7.43 1.06 -2.47
C ALA A 56 -6.21 0.48 -3.17
N LEU A 57 -5.80 1.13 -4.26
CA LEU A 57 -4.58 0.85 -5.00
C LEU A 57 -3.90 2.19 -5.31
N VAL A 58 -2.59 2.26 -5.08
CA VAL A 58 -1.78 3.44 -5.40
C VAL A 58 -0.54 2.99 -6.15
N ALA A 59 -0.27 3.60 -7.30
CA ALA A 59 0.94 3.38 -8.09
C ALA A 59 1.51 4.73 -8.52
N GLY A 60 2.78 5.03 -8.20
CA GLY A 60 3.35 6.33 -8.53
C GLY A 60 4.75 6.60 -7.97
N GLN A 61 5.24 7.81 -8.25
CA GLN A 61 6.46 8.38 -7.68
C GLN A 61 6.14 8.98 -6.32
N LEU A 62 6.30 8.20 -5.25
CA LEU A 62 5.96 8.61 -3.90
C LEU A 62 7.17 8.41 -2.98
N GLU A 63 7.37 9.32 -2.04
CA GLU A 63 8.31 9.15 -0.95
C GLU A 63 7.59 8.66 0.31
N CYS A 64 8.18 7.68 0.99
CA CYS A 64 7.65 7.14 2.22
C CYS A 64 8.25 7.87 3.42
N ARG A 65 7.39 8.52 4.21
CA ARG A 65 7.73 8.94 5.57
C ARG A 65 7.22 7.88 6.54
N GLU A 66 8.15 7.17 7.18
CA GLU A 66 7.82 6.21 8.24
C GLU A 66 7.78 6.92 9.60
N ASP A 67 6.75 6.63 10.37
CA ASP A 67 6.64 6.98 11.79
C ASP A 67 6.14 5.76 12.56
N SER A 68 6.19 5.79 13.89
CA SER A 68 5.70 4.71 14.72
C SER A 68 4.87 5.21 15.89
N PHE A 69 3.70 4.60 16.07
CA PHE A 69 2.79 4.89 17.16
C PHE A 69 2.63 3.67 18.07
N VAL A 70 2.65 3.89 19.38
CA VAL A 70 2.38 2.84 20.37
C VAL A 70 0.95 3.03 20.87
N THR A 71 0.09 2.06 20.59
CA THR A 71 -1.30 2.05 21.06
C THR A 71 -1.37 1.99 22.59
N CYS A 72 -2.50 2.41 23.17
CA CYS A 72 -2.72 2.33 24.63
C CYS A 72 -2.58 0.90 25.20
N SER A 73 -2.79 -0.12 24.37
CA SER A 73 -2.58 -1.53 24.70
C SER A 73 -1.13 -2.03 24.52
N GLY A 74 -0.18 -1.15 24.15
CA GLY A 74 1.24 -1.48 23.99
C GLY A 74 1.64 -2.04 22.62
N ARG A 75 0.71 -2.18 21.67
CA ARG A 75 1.03 -2.60 20.28
C ARG A 75 1.72 -1.47 19.54
N LYS A 76 2.91 -1.73 18.98
CA LYS A 76 3.60 -0.82 18.05
C LYS A 76 2.98 -0.93 16.65
N VAL A 77 2.63 0.21 16.07
CA VAL A 77 2.04 0.35 14.75
C VAL A 77 2.97 1.22 13.91
N THR A 78 3.41 0.72 12.76
CA THR A 78 4.17 1.50 11.78
C THR A 78 3.21 2.32 10.93
N LEU A 79 3.39 3.63 10.93
CA LEU A 79 2.67 4.55 10.07
C LEU A 79 3.55 4.84 8.84
N ARG A 80 3.02 4.59 7.64
CA ARG A 80 3.70 4.91 6.38
C ARG A 80 2.87 5.96 5.66
N ILE A 81 3.37 7.19 5.61
CA ILE A 81 2.74 8.29 4.90
C ILE A 81 3.46 8.44 3.56
N TRP A 82 2.73 8.28 2.47
CA TRP A 82 3.26 8.37 1.12
C TRP A 82 2.84 9.69 0.48
N THR A 83 3.80 10.53 0.12
CA THR A 83 3.55 11.83 -0.51
C THR A 83 4.39 12.00 -1.79
N PRO A 84 3.91 12.79 -2.77
CA PRO A 84 4.80 13.30 -3.81
C PRO A 84 5.93 14.10 -3.17
N ALA A 85 7.14 14.02 -3.74
CA ALA A 85 8.34 14.68 -3.20
C ALA A 85 8.16 16.20 -2.95
N GLN A 86 7.26 16.85 -3.70
CA GLN A 86 6.99 18.28 -3.61
C GLN A 86 6.19 18.70 -2.35
N ASP A 87 5.54 17.76 -1.67
CA ASP A 87 4.67 18.05 -0.51
C ASP A 87 5.25 17.61 0.86
N LEU A 88 6.47 17.05 0.87
CA LEU A 88 7.21 16.71 2.10
C LEU A 88 7.30 17.83 3.16
N PRO A 89 7.38 19.13 2.82
CA PRO A 89 7.45 20.20 3.82
C PRO A 89 6.13 20.48 4.56
N LYS A 90 5.00 19.91 4.14
CA LYS A 90 3.66 20.22 4.71
C LYS A 90 3.17 19.20 5.74
N THR A 91 3.93 18.14 5.99
CA THR A 91 3.57 17.06 6.93
C THR A 91 4.33 17.18 8.27
N SER A 92 4.72 18.40 8.65
CA SER A 92 5.34 18.75 9.93
C SER A 92 4.31 19.18 10.96
#